data_AF-A0A0B1TFN3-F1
#
_entry.id   AF-A0A0B1TFN3-F1
#
_cell.length_a   1.000
_cell.length_b   1.000
_cell.length_c   1.000
_cell.angle_alpha   90.00
_cell.angle_beta   90.00
_cell.angle_gamma   90.00
#
_symmetry.space_group_name_H-M   'P 1'
#
loop_
_entity.id
_entity.type
_entity.pdbx_description
1 polymer ?
#
loop_
_entity_poly.entity_id
_entity_poly.type
_entity_poly.pdbx_seq_one_letter_code
_entity_poly.pdbx_strand_id
1 'polypeptide(L)'
;RACKRLRRNTHLVNVNNKEKEEVLKTFAQNKNSYLANAPRISYHIGLHYDNDAGKYKWEGTEKDISYSKWDIGYPDLSKGECVRADVDENFDSRWQNEQCSGAGARSMCQTIACDTNNYCE
;
A
#
# COMPACT_ATOMS: atom_id res chain seq x y z
N ARG A 1 -10.74 -5.50 -5.92
CA ARG A 1 -9.38 -5.40 -5.32
C ARG A 1 -9.24 -6.46 -4.22
N ALA A 2 -8.05 -7.05 -4.05
CA ALA A 2 -7.83 -8.32 -3.32
C ALA A 2 -8.32 -8.30 -1.86
N CYS A 3 -8.05 -7.21 -1.12
CA CYS A 3 -8.33 -7.10 0.31
C CYS A 3 -9.82 -7.11 0.68
N LYS A 4 -10.69 -6.58 -0.19
CA LYS A 4 -12.15 -6.56 0.03
C LYS A 4 -12.78 -7.96 0.05
N ARG A 5 -12.09 -8.97 -0.47
CA ARG A 5 -12.56 -10.37 -0.48
C ARG A 5 -12.21 -11.12 0.82
N LEU A 6 -11.38 -10.55 1.69
CA LEU A 6 -10.92 -11.22 2.91
C LEU A 6 -11.97 -11.11 4.03
N ARG A 7 -12.38 -9.88 4.37
CA ARG A 7 -13.37 -9.56 5.41
C ARG A 7 -14.04 -8.22 5.12
N ARG A 8 -15.15 -7.93 5.81
CA ARG A 8 -15.74 -6.58 5.85
C ARG A 8 -14.71 -5.58 6.41
N ASN A 9 -14.83 -4.31 6.02
CA ASN A 9 -13.95 -3.21 6.46
C ASN A 9 -12.44 -3.43 6.22
N THR A 10 -12.10 -4.30 5.28
CA THR A 10 -10.72 -4.58 4.88
C THR A 10 -10.42 -3.95 3.53
N HIS A 11 -9.33 -3.21 3.47
CA HIS A 11 -8.84 -2.51 2.28
C HIS A 11 -7.31 -2.60 2.20
N LEU A 12 -6.73 -2.16 1.09
CA LEU A 12 -5.26 -2.06 0.99
C LEU A 12 -4.72 -1.05 2.03
N VAL A 13 -3.48 -1.27 2.49
CA VAL A 13 -2.87 -0.44 3.54
C VAL A 13 -2.69 1.02 3.12
N ASN A 14 -3.05 1.93 4.01
CA ASN A 14 -2.82 3.36 3.83
C ASN A 14 -1.50 3.73 4.51
N VAL A 15 -0.55 4.34 3.79
CA VAL A 15 0.75 4.74 4.36
C VAL A 15 0.70 6.25 4.58
N ASN A 16 0.17 6.67 5.73
CA ASN A 16 -0.18 8.07 5.99
C ASN A 16 0.80 8.81 6.91
N ASN A 17 1.79 8.12 7.46
CA ASN A 17 2.87 8.70 8.26
C ASN A 17 4.10 7.77 8.26
N LYS A 18 5.21 8.28 8.82
CA LYS A 18 6.49 7.59 8.88
C LYS A 18 6.43 6.34 9.75
N GLU A 19 5.73 6.40 10.88
CA GLU A 19 5.63 5.29 11.84
C GLU A 19 4.94 4.09 11.21
N LYS A 20 3.85 4.33 10.45
CA LYS A 20 3.14 3.27 9.76
C LYS A 20 3.94 2.69 8.60
N GLU A 21 4.72 3.50 7.90
CA GLU A 21 5.67 2.99 6.91
C GLU A 21 6.67 2.03 7.55
N GLU A 22 7.31 2.42 8.66
CA GLU A 22 8.28 1.58 9.37
C GLU A 22 7.68 0.23 9.80
N VAL A 23 6.45 0.24 10.32
CA VAL A 23 5.71 -0.99 10.66
C VAL A 23 5.46 -1.86 9.43
N LEU A 24 5.02 -1.27 8.31
CA LEU A 24 4.72 -2.02 7.09
C LEU A 24 5.97 -2.60 6.42
N LYS A 25 7.08 -1.85 6.39
CA LYS A 25 8.38 -2.35 5.92
C LYS A 25 8.86 -3.53 6.77
N THR A 26 8.80 -3.39 8.10
CA THR A 26 9.18 -4.45 9.04
C THR A 26 8.32 -5.69 8.82
N PHE A 27 7.01 -5.52 8.69
CA PHE A 27 6.08 -6.61 8.42
C PHE A 27 6.38 -7.30 7.08
N ALA A 28 6.65 -6.52 6.02
CA ALA A 28 6.99 -7.03 4.71
C ALA A 28 8.29 -7.85 4.74
N GLN A 29 9.35 -7.35 5.39
CA GLN A 29 10.60 -8.10 5.58
C GLN A 29 10.38 -9.39 6.36
N ASN A 30 9.71 -9.33 7.51
CA ASN A 30 9.46 -10.51 8.34
C ASN A 30 8.66 -11.57 7.58
N LYS A 31 7.64 -11.17 6.81
CA LYS A 31 6.85 -12.08 5.99
C LYS A 31 7.62 -12.70 4.84
N ASN A 32 8.70 -12.08 4.38
CA ASN A 32 9.54 -12.59 3.29
C ASN A 32 10.90 -13.11 3.79
N SER A 33 11.09 -13.24 5.10
CA SER A 33 12.35 -13.71 5.71
C SER A 33 12.79 -15.10 5.25
N TYR A 34 11.86 -15.92 4.75
CA TYR A 34 12.13 -17.23 4.16
C TYR A 34 12.80 -17.14 2.78
N LEU A 35 12.73 -16.00 2.10
CA LEU A 35 13.44 -15.73 0.87
C LEU A 35 14.85 -15.27 1.24
N ALA A 36 15.76 -16.24 1.43
CA ALA A 36 17.18 -15.94 1.61
C ALA A 36 17.64 -15.00 0.47
N ASN A 37 18.13 -13.81 0.83
CA ASN A 37 18.58 -12.77 -0.10
C ASN A 37 17.48 -12.13 -0.98
N ALA A 38 16.24 -11.94 -0.50
CA ALA A 38 15.26 -11.14 -1.25
C ALA A 38 15.77 -9.71 -1.46
N PRO A 39 16.22 -9.32 -2.68
CA PRO A 39 16.89 -8.04 -2.90
C PRO A 39 15.90 -6.86 -2.85
N ARG A 40 14.61 -7.15 -3.05
CA ARG A 40 13.54 -6.15 -3.06
C ARG A 40 12.21 -6.80 -2.73
N ILE A 41 11.43 -6.17 -1.86
CA ILE A 41 10.09 -6.63 -1.49
C ILE A 41 9.07 -5.61 -1.98
N SER A 42 8.18 -6.05 -2.87
CA SER A 42 7.15 -5.20 -3.46
C SER A 42 5.76 -5.59 -2.96
N TYR A 43 4.94 -4.60 -2.60
CA TYR A 43 3.54 -4.84 -2.23
C TYR A 43 2.64 -3.67 -2.63
N HIS A 44 1.40 -3.98 -3.01
CA HIS A 44 0.38 -2.96 -3.27
C HIS A 44 -0.06 -2.27 -1.98
N ILE A 45 -0.22 -0.95 -2.09
CA ILE A 45 -0.78 -0.08 -1.05
C ILE A 45 -2.11 0.50 -1.53
N GLY A 46 -2.87 1.08 -0.61
CA GLY A 46 -4.21 1.60 -0.88
C GLY A 46 -4.24 2.93 -1.61
N LEU A 47 -3.08 3.49 -1.97
CA LEU A 47 -3.02 4.70 -2.78
C LEU A 47 -3.37 4.35 -4.22
N HIS A 48 -4.27 5.10 -4.82
CA HIS A 48 -4.55 5.01 -6.24
C HIS A 48 -4.98 6.35 -6.80
N TYR A 49 -4.80 6.55 -8.09
CA TYR A 49 -5.41 7.66 -8.80
C TYR A 49 -6.90 7.37 -8.98
N ASP A 50 -7.73 8.36 -8.69
CA ASP A 50 -9.17 8.35 -8.93
C ASP A 50 -9.44 9.29 -10.11
N ASN A 51 -9.79 8.72 -11.26
CA ASN A 51 -10.04 9.49 -12.49
C ASN A 51 -11.24 10.42 -12.35
N ASP A 52 -12.28 10.01 -11.62
CA ASP A 52 -13.50 10.80 -11.46
C ASP A 52 -13.22 12.03 -10.58
N ALA A 53 -12.37 11.88 -9.57
CA ALA A 53 -11.95 12.97 -8.71
C ALA A 53 -10.71 13.74 -9.21
N GLY A 54 -10.04 13.24 -10.25
CA GLY A 54 -8.81 13.81 -10.80
C GLY A 54 -7.64 13.86 -9.82
N LYS A 55 -7.66 13.04 -8.75
CA LYS A 55 -6.65 13.09 -7.67
C LYS A 55 -6.33 11.72 -7.09
N TYR A 56 -5.19 11.60 -6.42
CA TYR A 56 -4.87 10.41 -5.64
C TYR A 56 -5.73 10.34 -4.38
N LYS A 57 -6.19 9.13 -4.03
CA LYS A 57 -6.95 8.83 -2.83
C LYS A 57 -6.45 7.55 -2.16
N TRP A 58 -6.64 7.49 -0.86
CA TRP A 58 -6.45 6.28 -0.08
C TRP A 58 -7.73 5.44 -0.07
N GLU A 59 -7.60 4.13 -0.26
CA GLU A 59 -8.73 3.24 -0.03
C GLU A 59 -9.24 3.33 1.41
N GLY A 60 -10.57 3.29 1.56
CA GLY A 60 -11.22 3.20 2.87
C GLY A 60 -11.18 4.49 3.70
N THR A 61 -10.71 5.61 3.14
CA THR A 61 -10.73 6.90 3.84
C THR A 61 -10.75 8.08 2.88
N GLU A 62 -11.45 9.15 3.25
CA GLU A 62 -11.46 10.43 2.52
C GLU A 62 -10.34 11.37 2.98
N LYS A 63 -9.41 10.89 3.81
CA LYS A 63 -8.27 11.72 4.26
C LYS A 63 -7.36 12.07 3.09
N ASP A 64 -7.01 13.35 3.01
CA ASP A 64 -6.03 13.83 2.06
C ASP A 64 -4.64 13.22 2.32
N ILE A 65 -3.82 13.21 1.27
CA ILE A 65 -2.48 12.64 1.31
C ILE A 65 -1.52 13.64 1.94
N SER A 66 -1.15 13.39 3.19
CA SER A 66 -0.17 14.20 3.94
C SER A 66 1.25 13.61 3.92
N TYR A 67 1.41 12.40 3.41
CA TYR A 67 2.66 11.65 3.43
C TYR A 67 2.85 10.94 2.10
N SER A 68 4.05 11.04 1.52
CA SER A 68 4.39 10.33 0.30
C SER A 68 5.86 9.96 0.23
N LYS A 69 6.14 8.86 -0.46
CA LYS A 69 7.48 8.36 -0.78
C LYS A 69 7.60 8.00 -2.26
N TRP A 70 7.09 8.86 -3.13
CA TRP A 70 7.22 8.65 -4.57
C TRP A 70 8.67 8.44 -4.97
N ASP A 71 8.92 7.44 -5.79
CA ASP A 71 10.23 7.25 -6.40
C ASP A 71 10.50 8.34 -7.44
N ILE A 72 11.76 8.50 -7.82
CA ILE A 72 12.18 9.46 -8.83
C ILE A 72 11.43 9.17 -10.14
N GLY A 73 10.77 10.20 -10.69
CA GLY A 73 9.97 10.08 -11.91
C GLY A 73 8.52 9.63 -11.70
N TYR A 74 8.09 9.43 -10.46
CA TYR A 74 6.69 9.16 -10.11
C TYR A 74 6.07 10.34 -9.34
N PRO A 75 4.74 10.51 -9.37
CA PRO A 75 3.73 9.66 -10.03
C PRO A 75 3.78 9.67 -11.56
N ASP A 76 3.54 8.51 -12.18
CA ASP A 76 3.46 8.32 -13.64
C ASP A 76 2.21 7.48 -13.99
N LEU A 77 1.13 8.16 -14.38
CA LEU A 77 -0.14 7.51 -14.73
C LEU A 77 -0.04 6.64 -16.00
N SER A 78 0.99 6.80 -16.84
CA SER A 78 1.20 5.92 -18.00
C SER A 78 1.53 4.48 -17.58
N LYS A 79 2.04 4.28 -16.35
CA LYS A 79 2.33 2.96 -15.77
C LYS A 79 1.12 2.32 -15.11
N GLY A 80 0.08 3.10 -14.81
CA GLY A 80 -1.18 2.65 -14.21
C GLY A 80 -1.60 3.50 -13.02
N GLU A 81 -2.83 3.30 -12.58
CA GLU A 81 -3.47 4.11 -11.54
C GLU A 81 -3.19 3.61 -10.12
N CYS A 82 -2.82 2.34 -9.97
CA CYS A 82 -2.55 1.74 -8.67
C CYS A 82 -1.10 2.00 -8.24
N VAL A 83 -0.84 1.89 -6.94
CA VAL A 83 0.48 2.16 -6.38
C VAL A 83 1.01 0.95 -5.64
N ARG A 84 2.28 0.65 -5.88
CA ARG A 84 3.06 -0.33 -5.11
C ARG A 84 4.13 0.40 -4.30
N ALA A 85 4.42 -0.13 -3.12
CA ALA A 85 5.60 0.20 -2.36
C ALA A 85 6.67 -0.86 -2.61
N ASP A 86 7.90 -0.40 -2.79
CA ASP A 86 9.08 -1.22 -2.95
C ASP A 86 10.04 -0.96 -1.81
N VAL A 87 10.36 -2.00 -1.05
CA VAL A 87 11.35 -1.95 0.02
C VAL A 87 12.66 -2.51 -0.51
N ASP A 88 13.72 -1.73 -0.43
CA ASP A 88 15.07 -2.13 -0.84
C ASP A 88 15.85 -2.81 0.29
N GLU A 89 17.09 -3.21 -0.03
CA GLU A 89 18.02 -3.83 0.92
C GLU A 89 18.46 -2.89 2.07
N ASN A 90 18.37 -1.57 1.87
CA ASN A 90 18.69 -0.55 2.86
C ASN A 90 17.49 -0.18 3.74
N PHE A 91 16.38 -0.93 3.61
CA PHE A 91 15.14 -0.69 4.32
C PHE A 91 14.50 0.68 3.98
N ASP A 92 14.80 1.24 2.81
CA ASP A 92 14.07 2.40 2.28
C ASP A 92 12.85 1.91 1.48
N SER A 93 11.78 2.69 1.51
CA SER A 93 10.55 2.40 0.77
C SER A 93 10.31 3.50 -0.25
N ARG A 94 10.03 3.09 -1.49
CA ARG A 94 9.66 4.01 -2.57
C ARG A 94 8.41 3.54 -3.29
N TRP A 95 7.61 4.49 -3.76
CA TRP A 95 6.30 4.23 -4.34
C TRP A 95 6.32 4.46 -5.84
N GLN A 96 5.70 3.54 -6.57
CA GLN A 96 5.63 3.56 -8.02
C GLN A 96 4.22 3.24 -8.49
N ASN A 97 3.82 3.84 -9.60
CA ASN A 97 2.60 3.49 -10.30
C ASN A 97 2.74 2.13 -10.98
N GLU A 98 1.66 1.34 -10.96
CA GLU A 98 1.55 0.07 -11.64
C GLU A 98 0.10 -0.17 -12.09
N GLN A 99 -0.06 -1.04 -13.07
CA GLN A 99 -1.37 -1.53 -13.48
C GLN A 99 -2.09 -2.18 -12.30
N CYS A 100 -3.37 -1.86 -12.12
CA CYS A 100 -4.16 -2.41 -11.02
C CYS A 100 -4.41 -3.92 -11.11
N SER A 101 -4.21 -4.51 -12.29
CA SER A 101 -4.36 -5.93 -12.58
C SER A 101 -3.14 -6.45 -13.35
N GLY A 102 -2.83 -7.74 -13.19
CA GLY A 102 -1.69 -8.38 -13.85
C GLY A 102 -0.31 -8.04 -13.25
N ALA A 103 -0.26 -7.09 -12.32
CA ALA A 103 0.90 -6.78 -11.50
C ALA A 103 1.37 -7.98 -10.64
N GLY A 104 2.69 -8.16 -10.55
CA GLY A 104 3.30 -9.27 -9.81
C GLY A 104 3.38 -9.07 -8.29
N ALA A 105 3.08 -7.86 -7.80
CA ALA A 105 3.19 -7.52 -6.38
C ALA A 105 2.03 -8.09 -5.56
N ARG A 106 2.36 -8.59 -4.36
CA ARG A 106 1.35 -9.06 -3.39
C ARG A 106 0.59 -7.87 -2.80
N SER A 107 -0.66 -8.07 -2.40
CA SER A 107 -1.45 -7.03 -1.73
C SER A 107 -1.20 -7.02 -0.23
N MET A 108 -0.96 -5.84 0.33
CA MET A 108 -0.90 -5.64 1.78
C MET A 108 -2.22 -5.04 2.26
N CYS A 109 -2.91 -5.73 3.17
CA CYS A 109 -4.24 -5.35 3.62
C CYS A 109 -4.22 -4.81 5.06
N GLN A 110 -5.06 -3.83 5.35
CA GLN A 110 -5.44 -3.46 6.72
C GLN A 110 -6.95 -3.67 6.91
N THR A 111 -7.31 -3.98 8.15
CA THR A 111 -8.70 -3.94 8.61
C THR A 111 -8.82 -2.84 9.65
N ILE A 112 -9.99 -2.19 9.69
CA ILE A 112 -10.34 -1.36 10.85
C ILE A 112 -10.34 -2.29 12.07
N ALA A 113 -9.61 -1.88 13.10
CA ALA A 113 -9.56 -2.61 14.36
C ALA A 113 -10.87 -2.38 15.10
N CYS A 114 -11.34 -3.41 15.78
CA CYS A 114 -12.57 -3.32 16.54
C CYS A 114 -12.26 -2.87 17.96
N ASP A 115 -13.01 -1.87 18.39
CA ASP A 115 -12.91 -1.28 19.71
C ASP A 115 -14.33 -1.02 20.24
N THR A 116 -14.45 -0.43 21.42
CA THR A 116 -15.76 -0.13 22.03
C THR A 116 -16.61 0.83 21.19
N ASN A 117 -16.01 1.56 20.25
CA ASN A 117 -16.69 2.47 19.33
C ASN A 117 -16.85 1.89 17.92
N ASN A 118 -16.14 0.81 17.59
CA ASN A 118 -16.12 0.14 16.30
C ASN A 118 -16.32 -1.36 16.52
N TYR A 119 -17.57 -1.80 16.65
CA TYR A 119 -17.88 -3.23 16.79
C TYR A 119 -17.54 -3.99 15.50
N CYS A 120 -16.81 -5.11 15.63
CA CYS A 120 -16.60 -6.07 14.55
C CYS A 120 -17.90 -6.82 14.30
N GLU A 121 -18.48 -6.69 13.11
CA GLU A 121 -19.50 -7.61 12.58
C GLU A 121 -18.89 -8.69 11.69
#